data_AF-A0A7K2XNC9-F1
#
_entry.id   AF-A0A7K2XNC9-F1
#
_cell.length_a   1.000
_cell.length_b   1.000
_cell.length_c   1.000
_cell.angle_alpha   90.00
_cell.angle_beta   90.00
_cell.angle_gamma   90.00
#
_symmetry.space_group_name_H-M   'P 1'
#
loop_
_entity.id
_entity.type
_entity.pdbx_description
1 polymer ?
#
loop_
_entity_poly.entity_id
_entity_poly.type
_entity_poly.pdbx_seq_one_letter_code
_entity_poly.pdbx_strand_id
1 'polypeptide(L)'
;MSLLVVGLSHRSAPVSILERASLSADTRTKLLQDTLAAEPAAEGAVLATCNRIELYADVDKFHAGVAELSTLLAQHSGVGLDELTPYLYVHYEDRAVHHLFSVACGLDSMVVGEGQILGQIKDALALGQDLHTAGRLLNDLFQQALRVGKRAHSETGIDRAGQ
;
A
#
# COMPACT_ATOMS: atom_id res chain seq x y z
N MET A 1 7.91 -17.49 0.44
CA MET A 1 7.68 -16.07 0.17
C MET A 1 6.19 -15.86 0.12
N SER A 2 5.69 -14.90 0.88
CA SER A 2 4.28 -14.62 1.10
C SER A 2 4.03 -13.12 1.03
N LEU A 3 2.91 -12.74 0.44
CA LEU A 3 2.50 -11.34 0.33
C LEU A 3 2.19 -10.76 1.73
N LEU A 4 2.76 -9.59 2.01
CA LEU A 4 2.52 -8.82 3.21
C LEU A 4 2.20 -7.37 2.83
N VAL A 5 1.24 -6.76 3.51
CA VAL A 5 1.07 -5.30 3.50
C VAL A 5 1.06 -4.78 4.93
N VAL A 6 1.86 -3.74 5.16
CA VAL A 6 1.85 -2.94 6.38
C VAL A 6 1.51 -1.52 5.99
N GLY A 7 0.56 -0.91 6.69
CA GLY A 7 0.14 0.43 6.34
C GLY A 7 -0.78 1.07 7.36
N LEU A 8 -1.16 2.31 7.06
CA LEU A 8 -2.14 3.10 7.80
C LEU A 8 -3.06 3.82 6.81
N SER A 9 -4.27 4.13 7.25
CA SER A 9 -5.26 4.83 6.42
C SER A 9 -6.11 5.78 7.25
N HIS A 10 -6.94 6.57 6.58
CA HIS A 10 -7.97 7.44 7.19
C HIS A 10 -8.93 6.69 8.15
N ARG A 11 -9.01 5.36 8.06
CA ARG A 11 -9.79 4.55 9.01
C ARG A 11 -9.04 4.23 10.29
N SER A 12 -7.73 4.01 10.20
CA SER A 12 -6.91 3.55 11.33
C SER A 12 -6.22 4.70 12.05
N ALA A 13 -5.90 5.79 11.34
CA ALA A 13 -5.13 6.92 11.86
C ALA A 13 -5.91 8.24 11.72
N PRO A 14 -5.78 9.17 12.69
CA PRO A 14 -6.28 10.53 12.52
C PRO A 14 -5.49 11.27 11.43
N VAL A 15 -6.12 12.28 10.82
CA VAL A 15 -5.51 13.07 9.74
C VAL A 15 -4.16 13.67 10.11
N SER A 16 -3.98 14.10 11.36
CA SER A 16 -2.72 14.66 11.86
C SER A 16 -1.54 13.67 11.82
N ILE A 17 -1.82 12.37 11.94
CA ILE A 17 -0.81 11.32 11.80
C ILE A 17 -0.53 11.06 10.32
N LEU A 18 -1.56 11.03 9.47
CA LEU A 18 -1.41 10.84 8.02
C LEU A 18 -0.63 11.97 7.35
N GLU A 19 -0.90 13.23 7.71
CA GLU A 19 -0.19 14.40 7.20
C GLU A 19 1.31 14.34 7.56
N ARG A 20 1.61 14.03 8.82
CA ARG A 20 2.99 13.87 9.29
C ARG A 20 3.68 12.68 8.66
N ALA A 21 2.94 11.60 8.41
CA ALA A 21 3.51 10.39 7.82
C ALA A 21 3.66 10.47 6.29
N SER A 22 3.14 11.53 5.65
CA SER A 22 3.11 11.67 4.20
C SER A 22 4.50 11.54 3.56
N LEU A 23 4.59 10.77 2.48
CA LEU A 23 5.86 10.45 1.83
C LEU A 23 6.04 11.30 0.57
N SER A 24 7.17 12.03 0.51
CA SER A 24 7.57 12.71 -0.73
C SER A 24 7.94 11.71 -1.83
N ALA A 25 8.03 12.16 -3.08
CA ALA A 25 8.47 11.30 -4.19
C ALA A 25 9.85 10.68 -3.94
N ASP A 26 10.81 11.47 -3.47
CA ASP A 26 12.17 11.01 -3.14
C ASP A 26 12.16 10.01 -1.98
N THR A 27 11.35 10.28 -0.95
CA THR A 27 11.17 9.38 0.20
C THR A 27 10.60 8.03 -0.23
N ARG A 28 9.61 8.00 -1.13
CA ARG A 28 9.04 6.74 -1.64
C ARG A 28 10.09 5.90 -2.37
N THR A 29 10.94 6.53 -3.18
CA THR A 29 12.05 5.86 -3.87
C THR A 29 13.02 5.25 -2.88
N LYS A 30 13.45 6.01 -1.87
CA LYS A 30 14.37 5.52 -0.83
C LYS A 30 13.76 4.38 -0.01
N LEU A 31 12.49 4.52 0.39
CA LEU A 31 11.75 3.47 1.09
C LEU A 31 11.77 2.15 0.32
N LEU A 32 11.49 2.18 -0.99
CA LEU A 32 11.49 0.97 -1.82
C LEU A 32 12.89 0.36 -1.97
N GLN A 33 13.92 1.19 -2.14
CA GLN A 33 15.30 0.74 -2.21
C GLN A 33 15.74 0.09 -0.90
N ASP A 34 15.44 0.70 0.24
CA ASP A 34 15.77 0.17 1.56
C ASP A 34 14.95 -1.11 1.87
N THR A 35 13.70 -1.19 1.40
CA THR A 35 12.88 -2.41 1.50
C THR A 35 13.57 -3.59 0.84
N LEU A 36 14.09 -3.43 -0.39
CA LEU A 36 14.82 -4.50 -1.08
C LEU A 36 16.21 -4.77 -0.53
N ALA A 37 16.83 -3.79 0.11
CA ALA A 37 18.11 -3.99 0.78
C ALA A 37 17.96 -4.81 2.09
N ALA A 38 16.75 -4.90 2.64
CA ALA A 38 16.46 -5.63 3.87
C ALA A 38 16.11 -7.11 3.61
N GLU A 39 16.73 -8.02 4.37
CA GLU A 39 16.57 -9.48 4.18
C GLU A 39 15.30 -10.11 4.79
N PRO A 40 14.12 -9.47 4.71
CA PRO A 40 12.97 -10.33 4.48
C PRO A 40 12.28 -10.07 3.15
N ALA A 41 12.51 -8.95 2.47
CA ALA A 41 11.68 -8.55 1.33
C ALA A 41 12.39 -8.75 -0.02
N ALA A 42 11.79 -9.54 -0.90
CA ALA A 42 12.29 -9.76 -2.27
C ALA A 42 11.62 -8.89 -3.32
N GLU A 43 10.43 -8.37 -3.01
CA GLU A 43 9.71 -7.41 -3.83
C GLU A 43 9.12 -6.32 -2.92
N GLY A 44 8.95 -5.10 -3.43
CA GLY A 44 8.37 -3.96 -2.73
C GLY A 44 7.54 -3.06 -3.66
N ALA A 45 6.41 -2.57 -3.16
CA ALA A 45 5.61 -1.52 -3.80
C ALA A 45 4.97 -0.63 -2.74
N VAL A 46 4.90 0.69 -2.98
CA VAL A 46 4.34 1.65 -2.03
C VAL A 46 3.16 2.40 -2.63
N LEU A 47 2.00 2.28 -2.00
CA LEU A 47 0.81 3.08 -2.29
C LEU A 47 0.70 4.19 -1.25
N ALA A 48 1.03 5.41 -1.66
CA ALA A 48 0.95 6.59 -0.81
C ALA A 48 0.03 7.64 -1.44
N THR A 49 -0.99 8.03 -0.68
CA THR A 49 -2.01 9.03 -1.02
C THR A 49 -2.18 9.99 0.16
N CYS A 50 -3.10 10.94 0.09
CA CYS A 50 -3.47 11.74 1.28
C CYS A 50 -4.19 10.92 2.37
N ASN A 51 -4.80 9.78 2.01
CA ASN A 51 -5.68 9.02 2.90
C ASN A 51 -5.10 7.65 3.32
N ARG A 52 -3.93 7.28 2.80
CA ARG A 52 -3.25 6.02 3.14
C ARG A 52 -1.79 6.00 2.74
N ILE A 53 -1.02 5.23 3.49
CA ILE A 53 0.35 4.83 3.15
C ILE A 53 0.42 3.33 3.39
N GLU A 54 0.75 2.56 2.36
CA GLU A 54 0.82 1.11 2.39
C GLU A 54 2.10 0.65 1.71
N LEU A 55 2.88 -0.19 2.40
CA LEU A 55 4.03 -0.87 1.87
C LEU A 55 3.68 -2.36 1.67
N TYR A 56 3.61 -2.77 0.41
CA TYR A 56 3.41 -4.14 -0.02
C TYR A 56 4.77 -4.78 -0.27
N ALA A 57 4.98 -5.99 0.24
CA ALA A 57 6.20 -6.73 -0.01
C ALA A 57 5.93 -8.24 -0.17
N ASP A 58 6.79 -8.90 -0.93
CA ASP A 58 6.93 -10.36 -0.88
C ASP A 58 7.99 -10.71 0.16
N VAL A 59 7.57 -11.37 1.25
CA VAL A 59 8.47 -11.64 2.38
C VAL A 59 8.68 -13.12 2.67
N ASP A 60 9.88 -13.48 3.11
CA ASP A 60 10.21 -14.87 3.48
C ASP A 60 9.59 -15.30 4.81
N LYS A 61 9.48 -14.37 5.76
CA LYS A 61 9.03 -14.64 7.13
C LYS A 61 8.08 -13.54 7.58
N PHE A 62 6.88 -13.92 8.01
CA PHE A 62 5.85 -12.98 8.46
C PHE A 62 6.33 -12.02 9.56
N HIS A 63 6.78 -12.54 10.70
CA HIS A 63 7.15 -11.69 11.85
C HIS A 63 8.33 -10.76 11.56
N ALA A 64 9.33 -11.25 10.83
CA ALA A 64 10.48 -10.44 10.42
C ALA A 64 10.05 -9.36 9.41
N GLY A 65 9.21 -9.73 8.44
CA GLY A 65 8.65 -8.79 7.47
C GLY A 65 7.82 -7.69 8.14
N VAL A 66 6.94 -8.02 9.08
CA VAL A 66 6.15 -7.01 9.81
C VAL A 66 7.06 -6.05 10.56
N ALA A 67 8.01 -6.56 11.35
CA ALA A 67 8.93 -5.73 12.12
C ALA A 67 9.74 -4.79 11.21
N GLU A 68 10.26 -5.30 10.10
CA GLU A 68 11.08 -4.54 9.16
C GLU A 68 10.27 -3.48 8.43
N LEU A 69 9.14 -3.85 7.83
CA LEU A 69 8.29 -2.91 7.09
C LEU A 69 7.72 -1.81 8.00
N SER A 70 7.32 -2.12 9.24
CA SER A 70 6.90 -1.11 10.21
C SER A 70 8.04 -0.15 10.56
N THR A 71 9.26 -0.67 10.73
CA THR A 71 10.45 0.13 11.02
C THR A 71 10.80 1.06 9.86
N LEU A 72 10.79 0.55 8.63
CA LEU A 72 11.04 1.33 7.42
C LEU A 72 9.99 2.43 7.22
N LEU A 73 8.70 2.12 7.42
CA LEU A 73 7.65 3.13 7.38
C LEU A 73 7.87 4.23 8.41
N ALA A 74 8.26 3.89 9.64
CA ALA A 74 8.58 4.87 10.69
C ALA A 74 9.77 5.76 10.32
N GLN A 75 10.88 5.14 9.86
CA GLN A 75 12.08 5.86 9.47
C GLN A 75 11.82 6.84 8.32
N HIS A 76 11.13 6.39 7.28
CA HIS A 76 10.91 7.19 6.06
C HIS A 76 9.79 8.22 6.21
N SER A 77 8.81 7.95 7.06
CA SER A 77 7.75 8.92 7.38
C SER A 77 8.20 10.00 8.37
N GLY A 78 9.29 9.78 9.11
CA GLY A 78 9.74 10.67 10.18
C GLY A 78 8.86 10.64 11.43
N VAL A 79 7.89 9.73 11.50
CA VAL A 79 7.05 9.49 12.69
C VAL A 79 7.61 8.28 13.45
N GLY A 80 7.82 8.41 14.75
CA GLY A 80 8.42 7.35 15.56
C GLY A 80 7.63 6.04 15.50
N LEU A 81 8.32 4.90 15.56
CA LEU A 81 7.69 3.58 15.45
C LEU A 81 6.62 3.37 16.53
N ASP A 82 6.90 3.76 17.79
CA ASP A 82 5.94 3.67 18.89
C ASP A 82 4.68 4.52 18.68
N GLU A 83 4.82 5.63 17.94
CA GLU A 83 3.71 6.53 17.62
C GLU A 83 2.88 6.00 16.44
N LEU A 84 3.51 5.35 15.46
CA LEU A 84 2.81 4.75 14.32
C LEU A 84 2.12 3.43 14.66
N THR A 85 2.75 2.60 15.49
CA THR A 85 2.33 1.22 15.77
C THR A 85 0.84 1.07 16.11
N PRO A 86 0.22 1.94 16.95
CA PRO A 86 -1.20 1.85 17.26
C PRO A 86 -2.14 2.01 16.05
N TYR A 87 -1.66 2.62 14.97
CA TYR A 87 -2.45 2.92 13.78
C TYR A 87 -2.10 2.02 12.58
N LEU A 88 -1.02 1.24 12.68
CA LEU A 88 -0.63 0.31 11.63
C LEU A 88 -1.57 -0.90 11.61
N TYR A 89 -2.04 -1.25 10.41
CA TYR A 89 -2.64 -2.55 10.15
C TYR A 89 -1.69 -3.42 9.35
N VAL A 90 -1.92 -4.73 9.46
CA VAL A 90 -1.16 -5.75 8.76
C VAL A 90 -2.12 -6.72 8.10
N HIS A 91 -1.93 -6.97 6.81
CA HIS A 91 -2.61 -8.06 6.11
C HIS A 91 -1.59 -8.99 5.46
N TYR A 92 -1.88 -10.30 5.52
CA TYR A 92 -0.99 -11.36 5.07
C TYR A 92 -1.71 -12.28 4.09
N GLU A 93 -0.99 -12.70 3.05
CA GLU A 93 -1.45 -13.59 1.99
C GLU A 93 -2.81 -13.14 1.41
N ASP A 94 -3.83 -14.01 1.46
CA ASP A 94 -5.15 -13.75 0.89
C ASP A 94 -5.79 -12.45 1.41
N ARG A 95 -5.52 -12.08 2.67
CA ARG A 95 -6.03 -10.81 3.24
C ARG A 95 -5.37 -9.60 2.60
N ALA A 96 -4.08 -9.68 2.24
CA ALA A 96 -3.40 -8.59 1.55
C ALA A 96 -3.92 -8.43 0.12
N VAL A 97 -4.20 -9.55 -0.57
CA VAL A 97 -4.83 -9.54 -1.90
C VAL A 97 -6.23 -8.92 -1.82
N HIS A 98 -7.06 -9.40 -0.89
CA HIS A 98 -8.41 -8.88 -0.68
C HIS A 98 -8.40 -7.39 -0.33
N HIS A 99 -7.46 -6.95 0.52
CA HIS A 99 -7.30 -5.54 0.89
C HIS A 99 -7.02 -4.68 -0.34
N LEU A 100 -5.99 -5.02 -1.13
CA LEU A 100 -5.65 -4.25 -2.33
C LEU A 100 -6.81 -4.21 -3.33
N PHE A 101 -7.55 -5.30 -3.50
CA PHE A 101 -8.73 -5.30 -4.38
C PHE A 101 -9.85 -4.42 -3.84
N SER A 102 -10.06 -4.41 -2.52
CA SER A 102 -11.04 -3.53 -1.87
C SER A 102 -10.67 -2.06 -2.03
N VAL A 103 -9.39 -1.72 -1.88
CA VAL A 103 -8.84 -0.38 -2.13
C VAL A 103 -9.01 -0.02 -3.61
N ALA A 104 -8.69 -0.92 -4.55
CA ALA A 104 -8.83 -0.67 -5.99
C ALA A 104 -10.29 -0.45 -6.44
N CYS A 105 -11.25 -1.07 -5.75
CA CYS A 105 -12.68 -0.84 -5.97
C CYS A 105 -13.18 0.46 -5.31
N GLY A 106 -12.34 1.20 -4.57
CA GLY A 106 -12.75 2.39 -3.83
C GLY A 106 -13.64 2.10 -2.61
N LEU A 107 -13.72 0.84 -2.15
CA LEU A 107 -14.53 0.45 -0.98
C LEU A 107 -13.93 0.96 0.34
N ASP A 108 -12.61 1.14 0.34
CA ASP A 108 -11.86 1.69 1.46
C ASP A 108 -11.35 3.12 1.15
N SER A 109 -11.99 3.84 0.23
CA SER A 109 -11.70 5.26 0.01
C SER A 109 -12.50 6.14 0.96
N MET A 110 -11.99 7.34 1.27
CA MET A 110 -12.73 8.32 2.08
C MET A 110 -14.05 8.71 1.40
N VAL A 111 -14.04 8.82 0.07
CA VAL A 111 -15.24 8.86 -0.76
C VAL A 111 -15.39 7.49 -1.42
N VAL A 112 -16.43 6.75 -1.03
CA VAL A 112 -16.67 5.40 -1.53
C VAL A 112 -16.91 5.44 -3.03
N GLY A 113 -16.18 4.60 -3.78
CA GLY A 113 -16.30 4.53 -5.23
C GLY A 113 -15.59 5.67 -5.98
N GLU A 114 -14.65 6.39 -5.35
CA GLU A 114 -13.81 7.32 -6.10
C GLU A 114 -12.91 6.58 -7.11
N GLY A 115 -12.87 7.04 -8.36
CA GLY A 115 -12.04 6.42 -9.40
C GLY A 115 -10.55 6.80 -9.33
N GLN A 116 -10.18 7.81 -8.54
CA GLN A 116 -8.81 8.32 -8.47
C GLN A 116 -7.81 7.28 -7.94
N ILE A 117 -8.27 6.39 -7.05
CA ILE A 117 -7.44 5.35 -6.44
C ILE A 117 -6.85 4.39 -7.49
N LEU A 118 -7.56 4.13 -8.59
CA LEU A 118 -7.05 3.32 -9.70
C LEU A 118 -5.83 3.96 -10.37
N GLY A 119 -5.83 5.29 -10.52
CA GLY A 119 -4.67 6.02 -11.02
C GLY A 119 -3.49 5.90 -10.07
N GLN A 120 -3.73 6.07 -8.77
CA GLN A 120 -2.69 5.99 -7.74
C GLN A 120 -2.08 4.58 -7.63
N ILE A 121 -2.87 3.52 -7.76
CA ILE A 121 -2.39 2.13 -7.80
C ILE A 121 -1.55 1.90 -9.06
N LYS A 122 -1.96 2.44 -10.21
CA LYS A 122 -1.19 2.35 -11.45
C LYS A 122 0.17 3.06 -11.31
N ASP A 123 0.19 4.25 -10.71
CA ASP A 123 1.42 5.01 -10.49
C ASP A 123 2.35 4.34 -9.48
N ALA A 124 1.80 3.74 -8.43
CA ALA A 124 2.55 2.94 -7.46
C ALA A 124 3.22 1.72 -8.12
N LEU A 125 2.50 1.01 -9.00
CA LEU A 125 3.06 -0.09 -9.77
C LEU A 125 4.16 0.39 -10.73
N ALA A 126 3.92 1.49 -11.46
CA ALA A 126 4.90 2.04 -12.40
C ALA A 126 6.21 2.43 -11.69
N LEU A 127 6.11 3.09 -10.53
CA LEU A 127 7.28 3.40 -9.71
C LEU A 127 8.04 2.14 -9.28
N GLY A 128 7.30 1.11 -8.83
CA GLY A 128 7.89 -0.16 -8.46
C GLY A 128 8.62 -0.85 -9.62
N GLN A 129 8.06 -0.80 -10.82
CA GLN A 129 8.67 -1.32 -12.05
C GLN A 129 9.92 -0.54 -12.44
N ASP A 130 9.86 0.79 -12.45
CA ASP A 130 10.98 1.66 -12.83
C ASP A 130 12.19 1.46 -11.90
N LEU A 131 11.92 1.28 -10.60
CA LEU A 131 12.95 1.01 -9.59
C LEU A 131 13.35 -0.46 -9.50
N HIS A 132 12.75 -1.35 -10.31
CA HIS A 132 12.97 -2.80 -10.27
C HIS A 132 12.71 -3.40 -8.87
N THR A 133 11.76 -2.81 -8.13
CA THR A 133 11.35 -3.24 -6.80
C THR A 133 10.09 -4.09 -6.83
N ALA A 134 9.20 -3.85 -7.79
CA ALA A 134 8.09 -4.75 -8.07
C ALA A 134 8.58 -5.89 -8.98
N GLY A 135 8.75 -7.08 -8.41
CA GLY A 135 9.02 -8.29 -9.16
C GLY A 135 7.73 -8.91 -9.73
N ARG A 136 7.76 -10.20 -10.05
CA ARG A 136 6.64 -10.85 -10.74
C ARG A 136 5.38 -10.86 -9.88
N LEU A 137 5.50 -11.11 -8.57
CA LEU A 137 4.35 -11.27 -7.68
C LEU A 137 3.57 -9.96 -7.57
N LEU A 138 4.24 -8.85 -7.26
CA LEU A 138 3.60 -7.55 -7.11
C LEU A 138 3.11 -6.99 -8.45
N ASN A 139 3.81 -7.27 -9.55
CA ASN A 139 3.32 -6.95 -10.90
C ASN A 139 1.98 -7.60 -11.19
N ASP A 140 1.89 -8.93 -11.02
CA ASP A 140 0.65 -9.68 -11.31
C ASP A 140 -0.49 -9.23 -10.39
N LEU A 141 -0.20 -9.03 -9.11
CA LEU A 141 -1.15 -8.58 -8.10
C LEU A 141 -1.73 -7.19 -8.43
N PHE A 142 -0.90 -6.17 -8.67
CA PHE A 142 -1.35 -4.81 -8.91
C PHE A 142 -2.08 -4.70 -10.25
N GLN A 143 -1.63 -5.41 -11.30
CA GLN A 143 -2.34 -5.49 -12.57
C GLN A 143 -3.73 -6.12 -12.39
N GLN A 144 -3.83 -7.17 -11.58
CA GLN A 144 -5.12 -7.79 -11.27
C GLN A 144 -6.02 -6.84 -10.46
N ALA A 145 -5.47 -6.12 -9.48
CA ALA A 145 -6.21 -5.13 -8.72
C ALA A 145 -6.81 -4.04 -9.62
N LEU A 146 -6.04 -3.53 -10.58
CA LEU A 146 -6.51 -2.56 -11.58
C LEU A 146 -7.65 -3.12 -12.44
N ARG A 147 -7.60 -4.41 -12.83
CA ARG A 147 -8.69 -5.06 -13.57
C ARG A 147 -9.94 -5.22 -12.69
N VAL A 148 -9.78 -5.66 -11.44
CA VAL A 148 -10.87 -5.85 -10.49
C VAL A 148 -11.58 -4.53 -10.20
N GLY A 149 -10.84 -3.46 -9.90
CA GLY A 149 -11.44 -2.16 -9.64
C GLY A 149 -12.17 -1.61 -10.88
N LYS A 150 -11.56 -1.66 -12.08
CA LYS A 150 -12.26 -1.28 -13.33
C LYS A 150 -13.57 -2.04 -13.53
N ARG A 151 -13.57 -3.36 -13.28
CA ARG A 151 -14.77 -4.18 -13.35
C ARG A 151 -15.81 -3.76 -12.33
N ALA A 152 -15.42 -3.47 -11.09
CA ALA A 152 -16.35 -2.98 -10.08
C ALA A 152 -17.02 -1.66 -10.51
N HIS A 153 -16.26 -0.71 -11.04
CA HIS A 153 -16.82 0.54 -11.57
C HIS A 153 -17.74 0.33 -12.79
N SER A 154 -17.40 -0.60 -13.70
CA SER A 154 -18.22 -0.83 -14.91
C SER A 154 -19.42 -1.75 -14.71
N GLU A 155 -19.31 -2.74 -13.83
CA GLU A 155 -20.30 -3.81 -13.63
C GLU A 155 -21.22 -3.53 -12.43
N THR A 156 -20.91 -2.50 -11.62
CA THR A 156 -21.71 -2.13 -10.44
C THR A 156 -22.10 -0.66 -10.47
N GLY A 157 -22.98 -0.25 -9.55
CA GLY A 157 -23.35 1.15 -9.35
C GLY A 157 -22.43 1.92 -8.39
N ILE A 158 -21.23 1.41 -8.08
CA ILE A 158 -20.38 1.95 -7.02
C ILE A 158 -19.96 3.42 -7.24
N ASP A 159 -19.86 3.86 -8.50
CA ASP A 159 -19.62 5.27 -8.86
C ASP A 159 -20.69 6.24 -8.30
N ARG A 160 -21.88 5.72 -8.01
CA ARG A 160 -23.00 6.50 -7.46
C ARG A 160 -22.98 6.56 -5.93
N ALA A 161 -22.14 5.77 -5.26
CA ALA A 161 -22.09 5.71 -3.81
C ALA A 161 -21.39 6.93 -3.18
N GLY A 162 -20.50 7.59 -3.93
CA GLY A 162 -19.77 8.79 -3.51
C GLY A 162 -20.35 10.12 -4.03
N GLN A 163 -21.54 10.10 -4.65
CA GLN A 163 -22.25 11.28 -5.14
C GLN A 163 -23.20 11.88 -4.10
#